data_AF-X0LD63-F1
#
_entry.id   AF-X0LD63-F1
#
_cell.length_a   1.000
_cell.length_b   1.000
_cell.length_c   1.000
_cell.angle_alpha   90.00
_cell.angle_beta   90.00
_cell.angle_gamma   90.00
#
_symmetry.space_group_name_H-M   'P 1'
#
loop_
_entity.id
_entity.type
_entity.pdbx_description
1 polymer ?
#
loop_
_entity_poly.entity_id
_entity_poly.type
_entity_poly.pdbx_seq_one_letter_code
_entity_poly.pdbx_strand_id
1 'polypeptide(L)'
;MADTEEQIEAAPAVEQEGQDMAVATTNTEVAAPTGKKVVKKIIRKKKRPARAQVDPDFVTSEPPPQTGTIFNIWYNKWSGGDREDKYLSKTKAKGRCNVAKDSGYTNADAMPGSYFCLRFARGVCPKGQDCEFLHRLPGPYDHFNPNVDCFGRDKFSDYRDDMGGVGSFMRQNRTVYVGRIHVTDDIEEIVARHFAEWGPVERIRVLNTRGVAFITYVNQANAEFAKEAMAHQSLDHEEVLNVRWATADPNPMAQAREARKIEEQAAEAIRRALPAEFVAEIEGRDPEARKRRKIESSYGLEGYEAPDEIHFARGTQAVNPLGREGFEVEYQERPMIENGESGEPPAQVEEQQPQPQQETGGIFSGSTLAALNKAKVSVASKPKAAATTGPLVAYGSDSDSDDE
;
A
#
# COMPACT_ATOMS: atom_id res chain seq x y z
N MET A 1 3.59 -1.35 18.19
CA MET A 1 4.08 -1.11 19.55
C MET A 1 4.24 -2.48 20.19
N ALA A 2 5.43 -2.83 20.65
CA ALA A 2 5.71 -4.12 21.25
C ALA A 2 5.60 -3.99 22.76
N ASP A 3 4.77 -4.83 23.38
CA ASP A 3 4.68 -4.96 24.83
C ASP A 3 6.02 -5.45 25.38
N THR A 4 6.73 -4.56 26.07
CA THR A 4 7.88 -4.90 26.90
C THR A 4 7.39 -5.13 28.32
N GLU A 5 7.21 -6.38 28.69
CA GLU A 5 7.15 -6.77 30.11
C GLU A 5 8.56 -6.66 30.70
N GLU A 6 8.80 -5.61 31.49
CA GLU A 6 9.97 -5.48 32.36
C GLU A 6 9.73 -6.32 33.64
N GLN A 7 10.41 -7.47 33.77
CA GLN A 7 10.58 -8.14 35.05
C GLN A 7 11.97 -7.81 35.61
N ILE A 8 11.99 -7.24 36.82
CA ILE A 8 13.18 -6.91 37.59
C ILE A 8 13.37 -8.01 38.63
N GLU A 9 14.36 -8.89 38.45
CA GLU A 9 14.86 -9.75 39.53
C GLU A 9 16.02 -9.04 40.24
N ALA A 10 15.85 -8.77 41.54
CA ALA A 10 16.90 -8.29 42.42
C ALA A 10 17.57 -9.50 43.11
N ALA A 11 18.87 -9.67 42.88
CA ALA A 11 19.70 -10.60 43.65
C ALA A 11 20.38 -9.84 44.82
N PRO A 12 20.48 -10.40 46.04
CA PRO A 12 21.17 -9.74 47.14
C PRO A 12 22.69 -9.92 47.01
N ALA A 13 23.41 -8.84 47.34
CA ALA A 13 24.86 -8.79 47.40
C ALA A 13 25.38 -9.52 48.65
N VAL A 14 26.42 -10.34 48.48
CA VAL A 14 27.22 -10.92 49.55
C VAL A 14 28.44 -10.03 49.77
N GLU A 15 28.59 -9.55 51.00
CA GLU A 15 29.73 -8.76 51.49
C GLU A 15 30.98 -9.62 51.62
N GLN A 16 32.13 -9.10 51.18
CA GLN A 16 33.45 -9.54 51.65
C GLN A 16 34.31 -8.30 51.92
N GLU A 17 34.67 -8.16 53.19
CA GLU A 17 35.70 -7.24 53.68
C GLU A 17 37.10 -7.71 53.25
N GLY A 18 37.97 -6.76 52.91
CA GLY A 18 39.38 -7.00 52.64
C GLY A 18 40.12 -5.67 52.47
N GLN A 19 40.87 -5.30 53.50
CA GLN A 19 41.61 -4.06 53.69
C GLN A 19 42.78 -3.92 52.71
N ASP A 20 43.04 -2.69 52.25
CA ASP A 20 44.41 -2.17 52.12
C ASP A 20 44.43 -0.64 52.05
N MET A 21 45.32 -0.04 52.87
CA MET A 21 45.55 1.40 53.00
C MET A 21 46.61 1.90 52.00
N ALA A 22 46.40 3.08 51.40
CA ALA A 22 47.48 4.04 51.15
C ALA A 22 46.95 5.46 50.83
N VAL A 23 47.18 6.36 51.79
CA VAL A 23 47.65 7.76 51.74
C VAL A 23 47.04 8.77 50.74
N ALA A 24 46.58 9.87 51.34
CA ALA A 24 45.96 11.05 50.77
C ALA A 24 46.87 11.94 49.90
N THR A 25 46.25 12.62 48.92
CA THR A 25 46.50 14.05 48.65
C THR A 25 45.20 14.73 48.22
N THR A 26 45.01 15.93 48.74
CA THR A 26 43.85 16.82 48.68
C THR A 26 43.70 17.49 47.32
N ASN A 27 42.47 17.58 46.80
CA ASN A 27 41.98 18.74 46.03
C ASN A 27 40.45 18.75 46.01
N THR A 28 39.87 19.83 46.51
CA THR A 28 38.44 20.07 46.62
C THR A 28 37.99 20.91 45.44
N GLU A 29 37.46 20.28 44.39
CA GLU A 29 36.65 20.95 43.37
C GLU A 29 35.42 20.10 43.06
N VAL A 30 34.25 20.68 43.29
CA VAL A 30 32.94 20.07 43.14
C VAL A 30 32.60 20.01 41.65
N ALA A 31 32.89 18.86 41.03
CA ALA A 31 32.44 18.53 39.68
C ALA A 31 31.11 17.76 39.74
N ALA A 32 30.10 18.26 39.02
CA ALA A 32 28.79 17.65 38.86
C ALA A 32 28.88 16.19 38.35
N PRO A 33 27.99 15.28 38.79
CA PRO A 33 28.06 13.89 38.40
C PRO A 33 27.73 13.76 36.91
N THR A 34 28.73 13.41 36.11
CA THR A 34 28.56 12.99 34.74
C THR A 34 27.79 11.67 34.74
N GLY A 35 26.53 11.73 34.31
CA GLY A 35 25.65 10.57 34.19
C GLY A 35 26.29 9.54 33.27
N LYS A 36 26.70 8.40 33.85
CA LYS A 36 27.11 7.22 33.09
C LYS A 36 25.91 6.78 32.26
N LYS A 37 25.98 6.97 30.94
CA LYS A 37 25.02 6.40 29.99
C LYS A 37 25.15 4.88 30.05
N VAL A 38 24.29 4.25 30.84
CA VAL A 38 24.10 2.80 30.84
C VAL A 38 23.50 2.45 29.49
N VAL A 39 24.34 2.01 28.55
CA VAL A 39 23.87 1.39 27.32
C VAL A 39 23.27 0.04 27.74
N LYS A 40 21.96 0.03 28.02
CA LYS A 40 21.20 -1.21 28.19
C LYS A 40 21.35 -2.00 26.89
N LYS A 41 22.20 -3.03 26.87
CA LYS A 41 22.23 -4.01 25.79
C LYS A 41 20.85 -4.66 25.75
N ILE A 42 20.05 -4.31 24.75
CA ILE A 42 18.80 -5.01 24.44
C ILE A 42 19.21 -6.39 23.96
N ILE A 43 19.24 -7.36 24.88
CA ILE A 43 19.39 -8.77 24.54
C ILE A 43 18.08 -9.15 23.86
N ARG A 44 18.05 -9.09 22.52
CA ARG A 44 16.93 -9.63 21.74
C ARG A 44 16.84 -11.12 22.06
N LYS A 45 15.84 -11.52 22.87
CA LYS A 45 15.51 -12.93 23.09
C LYS A 45 15.39 -13.58 21.71
N LYS A 46 16.21 -14.62 21.47
CA LYS A 46 16.13 -15.40 20.23
C LYS A 46 14.69 -15.93 20.12
N LYS A 47 14.08 -15.75 18.96
CA LYS A 47 12.71 -16.26 18.72
C LYS A 47 12.72 -17.76 18.99
N ARG A 48 11.69 -18.24 19.69
CA ARG A 48 11.47 -19.68 19.89
C ARG A 48 11.40 -20.39 18.54
N PRO A 49 11.89 -21.62 18.41
CA PRO A 49 11.71 -22.40 17.18
C PRO A 49 10.23 -22.68 16.94
N ALA A 50 9.83 -22.77 15.67
CA ALA A 50 8.46 -23.09 15.32
C ALA A 50 8.11 -24.54 15.69
N ARG A 51 6.93 -24.74 16.27
CA ARG A 51 6.46 -26.07 16.68
C ARG A 51 5.97 -26.85 15.46
N ALA A 52 6.27 -28.16 15.39
CA ALA A 52 5.61 -29.07 14.47
C ALA A 52 4.15 -29.27 14.93
N GLN A 53 3.19 -28.92 14.07
CA GLN A 53 1.77 -28.88 14.44
C GLN A 53 1.17 -30.29 14.53
N VAL A 54 1.58 -31.16 13.62
CA VAL A 54 1.10 -32.53 13.54
C VAL A 54 2.22 -33.45 13.10
N ASP A 55 2.11 -34.71 13.48
CA ASP A 55 3.04 -35.74 13.05
C ASP A 55 2.88 -36.00 11.53
N PRO A 56 3.96 -36.38 10.83
CA PRO A 56 3.92 -36.62 9.39
C PRO A 56 2.86 -37.65 8.97
N ASP A 57 2.58 -38.63 9.83
CA ASP A 57 1.62 -39.72 9.55
C ASP A 57 0.16 -39.26 9.55
N PHE A 58 -0.14 -38.10 10.16
CA PHE A 58 -1.47 -37.51 10.16
C PHE A 58 -1.92 -37.03 8.77
N VAL A 59 -0.95 -36.75 7.88
CA VAL A 59 -1.24 -36.39 6.48
C VAL A 59 -1.41 -37.67 5.66
N THR A 60 -2.39 -38.49 6.04
CA THR A 60 -2.76 -39.67 5.25
C THR A 60 -3.67 -39.21 4.11
N SER A 61 -3.29 -39.58 2.87
CA SER A 61 -4.09 -39.30 1.66
C SER A 61 -5.30 -40.22 1.62
N GLU A 62 -6.35 -39.86 2.37
CA GLU A 62 -7.64 -40.52 2.25
C GLU A 62 -8.24 -40.21 0.87
N PRO A 63 -8.72 -41.23 0.12
CA PRO A 63 -9.46 -41.00 -1.11
C PRO A 63 -10.65 -40.07 -0.86
N PRO A 64 -10.98 -39.17 -1.80
CA PRO A 64 -12.12 -38.29 -1.63
C PRO A 64 -13.40 -39.13 -1.46
N PRO A 65 -14.35 -38.67 -0.61
CA PRO A 65 -15.60 -39.39 -0.39
C PRO A 65 -16.30 -39.65 -1.72
N GLN A 66 -16.94 -40.81 -1.84
CA GLN A 66 -17.64 -41.21 -3.05
C GLN A 66 -18.89 -40.34 -3.24
N THR A 67 -18.75 -39.29 -4.05
CA THR A 67 -19.86 -38.39 -4.40
C THR A 67 -20.52 -38.74 -5.73
N GLY A 68 -19.98 -39.70 -6.48
CA GLY A 68 -20.46 -40.07 -7.83
C GLY A 68 -20.22 -41.53 -8.18
N THR A 69 -20.56 -41.90 -9.41
CA THR A 69 -20.55 -43.29 -9.88
C THR A 69 -19.20 -43.71 -10.44
N ILE A 70 -18.48 -42.82 -11.14
CA ILE A 70 -17.22 -43.13 -11.81
C ILE A 70 -16.12 -42.23 -11.25
N PHE A 71 -15.03 -42.81 -10.75
CA PHE A 71 -13.87 -42.04 -10.31
C PHE A 71 -12.98 -41.69 -11.51
N ASN A 72 -12.86 -40.39 -11.80
CA ASN A 72 -11.96 -39.89 -12.83
C ASN A 72 -10.54 -39.74 -12.27
N ILE A 73 -9.65 -40.63 -12.72
CA ILE A 73 -8.24 -40.69 -12.29
C ILE A 73 -7.44 -39.46 -12.73
N TRP A 74 -7.74 -38.87 -13.89
CA TRP A 74 -7.00 -37.70 -14.38
C TRP A 74 -7.25 -36.45 -13.52
N TYR A 75 -8.50 -36.26 -13.09
CA TYR A 75 -8.89 -35.10 -12.27
C TYR A 75 -9.01 -35.40 -10.77
N ASN A 76 -8.70 -36.63 -10.35
CA ASN A 76 -8.90 -37.16 -8.99
C ASN A 76 -10.27 -36.77 -8.40
N LYS A 77 -11.33 -36.94 -9.19
CA LYS A 77 -12.70 -36.52 -8.84
C LYS A 77 -13.72 -37.56 -9.27
N TRP A 78 -14.77 -37.70 -8.49
CA TRP A 78 -15.94 -38.47 -8.87
C TRP A 78 -16.77 -37.73 -9.93
N SER A 79 -17.19 -38.46 -10.95
CA SER A 79 -18.08 -38.05 -12.04
C SER A 79 -19.44 -38.73 -11.88
N GLY A 80 -20.51 -38.10 -12.41
CA GLY A 80 -21.86 -38.67 -12.42
C GLY A 80 -22.60 -38.61 -11.06
N GLY A 81 -22.11 -37.78 -10.15
CA GLY A 81 -22.75 -37.47 -8.86
C GLY A 81 -23.63 -36.22 -8.90
N ASP A 82 -24.39 -35.99 -7.83
CA ASP A 82 -25.12 -34.72 -7.65
C ASP A 82 -24.13 -33.55 -7.54
N ARG A 83 -24.33 -32.52 -8.35
CA ARG A 83 -23.44 -31.36 -8.43
C ARG A 83 -23.60 -30.43 -7.22
N GLU A 84 -24.77 -30.47 -6.57
CA GLU A 84 -25.09 -29.64 -5.40
C GLU A 84 -24.38 -30.12 -4.13
N ASP A 85 -24.13 -31.43 -4.02
CA ASP A 85 -23.48 -32.03 -2.85
C ASP A 85 -22.09 -31.43 -2.60
N LYS A 86 -21.34 -31.11 -3.66
CA LYS A 86 -19.99 -30.52 -3.53
C LYS A 86 -19.97 -29.15 -2.82
N TYR A 87 -21.04 -28.37 -2.95
CA TYR A 87 -21.12 -27.03 -2.35
C TYR A 87 -21.75 -27.07 -0.95
N LEU A 88 -22.58 -28.06 -0.67
CA LEU A 88 -23.18 -28.28 0.64
C LEU A 88 -22.26 -29.06 1.59
N SER A 89 -21.63 -30.15 1.13
CA SER A 89 -20.82 -31.09 1.93
C SER A 89 -19.37 -30.63 2.18
N LYS A 90 -19.21 -29.41 2.71
CA LYS A 90 -17.89 -28.97 3.19
C LYS A 90 -17.63 -29.55 4.58
N THR A 91 -16.60 -30.38 4.69
CA THR A 91 -16.12 -30.90 5.98
C THR A 91 -15.32 -29.84 6.74
N LYS A 92 -15.33 -29.96 8.07
CA LYS A 92 -14.52 -29.12 8.96
C LYS A 92 -13.03 -29.41 8.73
N ALA A 93 -12.20 -28.38 8.84
CA ALA A 93 -10.75 -28.51 8.73
C ALA A 93 -10.21 -29.46 9.82
N LYS A 94 -9.19 -30.26 9.47
CA LYS A 94 -8.57 -31.24 10.38
C LYS A 94 -7.77 -30.59 11.53
N GLY A 95 -7.27 -29.37 11.34
CA GLY A 95 -6.48 -28.64 12.33
C GLY A 95 -6.69 -27.13 12.23
N ARG A 96 -6.33 -26.39 13.28
CA ARG A 96 -6.35 -24.91 13.35
C ARG A 96 -5.04 -24.43 13.97
N CYS A 97 -4.37 -23.49 13.31
CA CYS A 97 -3.12 -22.93 13.83
C CYS A 97 -3.36 -22.03 15.02
N ASN A 98 -2.55 -22.17 16.07
CA ASN A 98 -2.50 -21.22 17.17
C ASN A 98 -1.25 -20.35 17.04
N VAL A 99 -1.42 -19.08 16.66
CA VAL A 99 -0.30 -18.18 16.36
C VAL A 99 0.68 -18.07 17.55
N ALA A 100 0.19 -17.97 18.78
CA ALA A 100 1.05 -17.78 19.96
C ALA A 100 1.92 -19.01 20.29
N LYS A 101 1.43 -20.21 19.98
CA LYS A 101 2.11 -21.47 20.29
C LYS A 101 2.95 -22.00 19.12
N ASP A 102 2.43 -21.90 17.91
CA ASP A 102 3.01 -22.53 16.73
C ASP A 102 3.98 -21.61 15.98
N SER A 103 3.86 -20.29 16.14
CA SER A 103 4.79 -19.36 15.48
C SER A 103 6.19 -19.42 16.09
N GLY A 104 7.18 -19.26 15.23
CA GLY A 104 8.57 -19.33 15.64
C GLY A 104 9.55 -19.20 14.49
N TYR A 105 10.82 -19.39 14.84
CA TYR A 105 11.92 -19.43 13.89
C TYR A 105 11.86 -20.70 13.02
N THR A 106 12.11 -20.53 11.74
CA THR A 106 12.18 -21.58 10.71
C THR A 106 13.44 -21.42 9.87
N ASN A 107 13.79 -22.43 9.06
CA ASN A 107 14.89 -22.32 8.09
C ASN A 107 14.67 -21.17 7.08
N ALA A 108 13.41 -20.84 6.80
CA ALA A 108 13.02 -19.72 5.95
C ALA A 108 13.45 -18.35 6.49
N ASP A 109 13.59 -18.17 7.82
CA ASP A 109 14.00 -16.89 8.40
C ASP A 109 15.46 -16.53 8.06
N ALA A 110 16.27 -17.51 7.66
CA ALA A 110 17.63 -17.29 7.18
C ALA A 110 17.69 -16.82 5.71
N MET A 111 16.66 -17.13 4.92
CA MET A 111 16.59 -16.79 3.51
C MET A 111 15.72 -15.54 3.28
N PRO A 112 16.29 -14.42 2.77
CA PRO A 112 15.49 -13.23 2.47
C PRO A 112 14.54 -13.51 1.29
N GLY A 113 13.31 -13.01 1.38
CA GLY A 113 12.30 -13.18 0.33
C GLY A 113 11.55 -14.50 0.35
N SER A 114 11.69 -15.31 1.41
CA SER A 114 10.87 -16.50 1.61
C SER A 114 9.39 -16.16 1.84
N TYR A 115 8.52 -17.09 1.42
CA TYR A 115 7.06 -16.98 1.57
C TYR A 115 6.57 -17.65 2.85
N PHE A 116 5.32 -17.40 3.22
CA PHE A 116 4.68 -18.04 4.37
C PHE A 116 4.27 -19.49 4.06
N CYS A 117 4.22 -20.30 5.11
CA CYS A 117 3.83 -21.70 4.98
C CYS A 117 2.30 -21.84 4.92
N LEU A 118 1.77 -22.33 3.79
CA LEU A 118 0.32 -22.58 3.66
C LEU A 118 -0.19 -23.62 4.67
N ARG A 119 0.61 -24.66 4.94
CA ARG A 119 0.25 -25.72 5.88
C ARG A 119 0.24 -25.19 7.32
N PHE A 120 1.13 -24.24 7.63
CA PHE A 120 1.16 -23.55 8.92
C PHE A 120 -0.12 -22.74 9.12
N ALA A 121 -0.54 -21.94 8.13
CA ALA A 121 -1.81 -21.21 8.22
C ALA A 121 -2.99 -22.14 8.48
N ARG A 122 -3.00 -23.32 7.84
CA ARG A 122 -4.03 -24.37 8.04
C ARG A 122 -3.88 -25.20 9.32
N GLY A 123 -2.84 -25.00 10.11
CA GLY A 123 -2.66 -25.75 11.36
C GLY A 123 -2.17 -27.20 11.20
N VAL A 124 -1.57 -27.54 10.04
CA VAL A 124 -1.22 -28.93 9.69
C VAL A 124 0.23 -29.09 9.20
N CYS A 125 1.15 -28.19 9.57
CA CYS A 125 2.54 -28.29 9.14
C CYS A 125 3.34 -29.32 9.97
N PRO A 126 3.90 -30.38 9.37
CA PRO A 126 4.71 -31.37 10.09
C PRO A 126 6.17 -30.94 10.27
N LYS A 127 6.67 -30.02 9.43
CA LYS A 127 8.10 -29.64 9.42
C LYS A 127 8.54 -28.77 10.60
N GLY A 128 7.62 -28.06 11.25
CA GLY A 128 7.96 -27.17 12.38
C GLY A 128 9.12 -26.21 12.08
N GLN A 129 10.19 -26.28 12.89
CA GLN A 129 11.42 -25.49 12.74
C GLN A 129 12.14 -25.72 11.41
N ASP A 130 12.06 -26.94 10.86
CA ASP A 130 12.77 -27.30 9.64
C ASP A 130 12.04 -26.86 8.36
N CYS A 131 10.95 -26.10 8.49
CA CYS A 131 10.20 -25.62 7.33
C CYS A 131 11.01 -24.61 6.49
N GLU A 132 10.97 -24.79 5.17
CA GLU A 132 11.53 -23.85 4.18
C GLU A 132 10.69 -22.58 4.00
N PHE A 133 9.51 -22.53 4.65
CA PHE A 133 8.58 -21.41 4.60
C PHE A 133 8.38 -20.81 6.00
N LEU A 134 8.05 -19.52 6.05
CA LEU A 134 7.96 -18.76 7.29
C LEU A 134 6.76 -19.21 8.15
N HIS A 135 6.98 -19.40 9.45
CA HIS A 135 5.94 -19.69 10.46
C HIS A 135 5.71 -18.48 11.38
N ARG A 136 5.19 -17.39 10.81
CA ARG A 136 4.78 -16.17 11.53
C ARG A 136 3.70 -15.45 10.72
N LEU A 137 3.08 -14.42 11.31
CA LEU A 137 2.17 -13.55 10.58
C LEU A 137 2.92 -12.54 9.70
N PRO A 138 2.34 -12.12 8.56
CA PRO A 138 2.88 -11.05 7.74
C PRO A 138 2.99 -9.71 8.49
N GLY A 139 4.21 -9.19 8.56
CA GLY A 139 4.50 -7.88 9.11
C GLY A 139 4.45 -6.76 8.05
N PRO A 140 4.59 -5.48 8.46
CA PRO A 140 4.66 -4.34 7.53
C PRO A 140 5.86 -4.36 6.58
N TYR A 141 6.91 -5.11 6.93
CA TYR A 141 8.15 -5.22 6.14
C TYR A 141 8.14 -6.37 5.14
N ASP A 142 7.14 -7.26 5.21
CA ASP A 142 7.02 -8.41 4.31
C ASP A 142 6.27 -7.96 3.03
N HIS A 143 7.02 -7.43 2.06
CA HIS A 143 6.48 -6.97 0.78
C HIS A 143 6.65 -8.04 -0.31
N PHE A 144 5.55 -8.38 -0.99
CA PHE A 144 5.53 -9.37 -2.07
C PHE A 144 5.22 -8.72 -3.42
N ASN A 145 5.61 -9.40 -4.50
CA ASN A 145 5.22 -8.99 -5.85
C ASN A 145 3.69 -9.03 -5.97
N PRO A 146 3.04 -7.99 -6.54
CA PRO A 146 1.60 -8.00 -6.79
C PRO A 146 1.07 -9.23 -7.53
N ASN A 147 1.87 -9.94 -8.32
CA ASN A 147 1.44 -11.13 -9.05
C ASN A 147 1.42 -12.41 -8.20
N VAL A 148 2.02 -12.39 -7.01
CA VAL A 148 2.20 -13.58 -6.14
C VAL A 148 1.54 -13.31 -4.79
N ASP A 149 0.89 -14.30 -4.20
CA ASP A 149 0.34 -14.19 -2.84
C ASP A 149 1.43 -14.37 -1.77
N CYS A 150 1.07 -14.11 -0.51
CA CYS A 150 1.99 -14.25 0.63
C CYS A 150 2.52 -15.69 0.85
N PHE A 151 1.89 -16.70 0.26
CA PHE A 151 2.31 -18.12 0.28
C PHE A 151 3.13 -18.53 -0.95
N GLY A 152 3.43 -17.62 -1.87
CA GLY A 152 4.22 -17.91 -3.07
C GLY A 152 3.40 -18.49 -4.23
N ARG A 153 2.07 -18.37 -4.21
CA ARG A 153 1.19 -18.84 -5.30
C ARG A 153 0.89 -17.71 -6.27
N ASP A 154 0.85 -18.01 -7.56
CA ASP A 154 0.50 -17.03 -8.59
C ASP A 154 -0.98 -16.60 -8.48
N LYS A 155 -1.21 -15.30 -8.62
CA LYS A 155 -2.55 -14.70 -8.74
C LYS A 155 -2.99 -14.67 -10.19
N PHE A 156 -4.30 -14.67 -10.40
CA PHE A 156 -4.91 -14.68 -11.72
C PHE A 156 -5.30 -13.26 -12.18
N SER A 157 -5.61 -13.08 -13.46
CA SER A 157 -6.13 -11.80 -13.96
C SER A 157 -7.48 -11.46 -13.32
N ASP A 158 -8.36 -12.45 -13.27
CA ASP A 158 -9.73 -12.33 -12.80
C ASP A 158 -10.01 -13.21 -11.59
N TYR A 159 -11.03 -12.84 -10.82
CA TYR A 159 -11.54 -13.69 -9.77
C TYR A 159 -12.28 -14.88 -10.36
N ARG A 160 -12.30 -15.98 -9.61
CA ARG A 160 -13.22 -17.10 -9.88
C ARG A 160 -14.66 -16.66 -9.59
N ASP A 161 -15.63 -17.24 -10.29
CA ASP A 161 -17.06 -16.98 -10.08
C ASP A 161 -17.51 -17.21 -8.62
N ASP A 162 -16.88 -18.17 -7.94
CA ASP A 162 -17.18 -18.50 -6.55
C ASP A 162 -16.43 -17.63 -5.52
N MET A 163 -15.70 -16.61 -5.99
CA MET A 163 -14.80 -15.74 -5.23
C MET A 163 -13.80 -16.52 -4.35
N GLY A 164 -13.49 -17.76 -4.73
CA GLY A 164 -12.52 -18.62 -4.07
C GLY A 164 -11.10 -18.41 -4.59
N GLY A 165 -10.18 -19.27 -4.16
CA GLY A 165 -8.81 -19.30 -4.68
C GLY A 165 -7.92 -18.13 -4.24
N VAL A 166 -6.85 -17.88 -4.98
CA VAL A 166 -5.76 -16.96 -4.59
C VAL A 166 -6.18 -15.49 -4.71
N GLY A 167 -7.03 -15.17 -5.67
CA GLY A 167 -7.49 -13.81 -5.95
C GLY A 167 -6.91 -13.27 -7.27
N SER A 168 -7.23 -12.02 -7.56
CA SER A 168 -6.78 -11.30 -8.76
C SER A 168 -5.60 -10.37 -8.44
N PHE A 169 -4.67 -10.19 -9.39
CA PHE A 169 -3.65 -9.14 -9.30
C PHE A 169 -4.12 -7.78 -9.83
N MET A 170 -5.20 -7.72 -10.62
CA MET A 170 -5.76 -6.48 -11.16
C MET A 170 -6.42 -5.61 -10.09
N ARG A 171 -6.99 -6.24 -9.06
CA ARG A 171 -7.63 -5.56 -7.93
C ARG A 171 -6.95 -5.97 -6.63
N GLN A 172 -6.40 -4.98 -5.92
CA GLN A 172 -5.93 -5.18 -4.55
C GLN A 172 -7.13 -5.33 -3.62
N ASN A 173 -7.35 -6.56 -3.12
CA ASN A 173 -8.45 -6.84 -2.22
C ASN A 173 -7.90 -7.18 -0.83
N ARG A 174 -8.32 -6.39 0.16
CA ARG A 174 -7.98 -6.58 1.59
C ARG A 174 -9.19 -7.05 2.40
N THR A 175 -10.31 -7.26 1.72
CA THR A 175 -11.60 -7.58 2.32
C THR A 175 -11.95 -9.04 2.12
N VAL A 176 -12.20 -9.72 3.23
CA VAL A 176 -12.57 -11.13 3.27
C VAL A 176 -14.06 -11.24 3.63
N TYR A 177 -14.79 -12.01 2.83
CA TYR A 177 -16.15 -12.43 3.10
C TYR A 177 -16.12 -13.69 3.98
N VAL A 178 -16.90 -13.68 5.05
CA VAL A 178 -17.10 -14.83 5.93
C VAL A 178 -18.59 -15.09 6.00
N GLY A 179 -19.02 -16.29 5.63
CA GLY A 179 -20.42 -16.70 5.69
C GLY A 179 -20.60 -18.04 6.39
N ARG A 180 -21.87 -18.41 6.59
CA ARG A 180 -22.28 -19.57 7.39
C ARG A 180 -21.85 -19.44 8.87
N ILE A 181 -21.92 -18.22 9.40
CA ILE A 181 -21.72 -17.95 10.82
C ILE A 181 -23.06 -18.18 11.52
N HIS A 182 -23.05 -18.89 12.65
CA HIS A 182 -24.20 -19.07 13.51
C HIS A 182 -24.59 -17.73 14.15
N VAL A 183 -25.87 -17.39 14.04
CA VAL A 183 -26.36 -16.08 14.47
C VAL A 183 -26.58 -16.10 15.98
N THR A 184 -25.73 -15.38 16.70
CA THR A 184 -25.84 -15.09 18.14
C THR A 184 -25.77 -13.59 18.38
N ASP A 185 -26.13 -13.16 19.59
CA ASP A 185 -26.07 -11.73 19.95
C ASP A 185 -24.61 -11.23 20.05
N ASP A 186 -23.68 -12.11 20.46
CA ASP A 186 -22.26 -11.81 20.66
C ASP A 186 -21.39 -12.03 19.39
N ILE A 187 -22.02 -12.18 18.22
CA ILE A 187 -21.34 -12.58 16.98
C ILE A 187 -20.21 -11.61 16.57
N GLU A 188 -20.37 -10.32 16.86
CA GLU A 188 -19.38 -9.28 16.55
C GLU A 188 -18.11 -9.47 17.36
N GLU A 189 -18.24 -9.78 18.66
CA GLU A 189 -17.11 -10.03 19.55
C GLU A 189 -16.38 -11.32 19.18
N ILE A 190 -17.13 -12.38 18.84
CA ILE A 190 -16.57 -13.67 18.43
C ILE A 190 -15.76 -13.48 17.14
N VAL A 191 -16.34 -12.83 16.12
CA VAL A 191 -15.63 -12.55 14.86
C VAL A 191 -14.42 -11.67 15.10
N ALA A 192 -14.53 -10.62 15.92
CA ALA A 192 -13.40 -9.75 16.25
C ALA A 192 -12.27 -10.51 16.94
N ARG A 193 -12.59 -11.34 17.94
CA ARG A 193 -11.61 -12.14 18.68
C ARG A 193 -10.81 -13.07 17.77
N HIS A 194 -11.49 -13.87 16.95
CA HIS A 194 -10.82 -14.86 16.11
C HIS A 194 -10.09 -14.25 14.91
N PHE A 195 -10.60 -13.18 14.31
CA PHE A 195 -9.96 -12.56 13.15
C PHE A 195 -8.87 -11.56 13.48
N ALA A 196 -8.88 -10.96 14.68
CA ALA A 196 -7.81 -10.08 15.15
C ALA A 196 -6.48 -10.82 15.36
N GLU A 197 -6.53 -12.14 15.65
CA GLU A 197 -5.33 -12.96 15.83
C GLU A 197 -4.45 -13.04 14.57
N TRP A 198 -5.04 -12.88 13.37
CA TRP A 198 -4.34 -13.08 12.09
C TRP A 198 -3.69 -11.80 11.54
N GLY A 199 -3.93 -10.65 12.16
CA GLY A 199 -3.29 -9.39 11.78
C GLY A 199 -4.12 -8.15 12.10
N PRO A 200 -3.56 -6.95 11.89
CA PRO A 200 -4.26 -5.69 12.13
C PRO A 200 -5.48 -5.56 11.21
N VAL A 201 -6.65 -5.50 11.83
CA VAL A 201 -7.94 -5.31 11.18
C VAL A 201 -8.25 -3.82 11.14
N GLU A 202 -8.70 -3.32 9.99
CA GLU A 202 -9.16 -1.95 9.81
C GLU A 202 -10.64 -1.81 10.18
N ARG A 203 -11.48 -2.70 9.66
CA ARG A 203 -12.93 -2.64 9.85
C ARG A 203 -13.54 -4.03 9.82
N ILE A 204 -14.43 -4.29 10.78
CA ILE A 204 -15.30 -5.46 10.81
C ILE A 204 -16.73 -4.96 10.62
N ARG A 205 -17.44 -5.53 9.65
CA ARG A 205 -18.87 -5.28 9.44
C ARG A 205 -19.58 -6.62 9.47
N VAL A 206 -20.35 -6.87 10.52
CA VAL A 206 -21.18 -8.07 10.63
C VAL A 206 -22.62 -7.74 10.24
N LEU A 207 -23.27 -8.69 9.59
CA LEU A 207 -24.67 -8.60 9.19
C LEU A 207 -25.42 -9.78 9.81
N ASN A 208 -25.94 -9.55 11.02
CA ASN A 208 -26.53 -10.58 11.89
C ASN A 208 -27.71 -11.29 11.20
N THR A 209 -28.50 -10.57 10.39
CA THR A 209 -29.66 -11.14 9.68
C THR A 209 -29.30 -12.23 8.68
N ARG A 210 -28.06 -12.25 8.16
CA ARG A 210 -27.60 -13.23 7.17
C ARG A 210 -26.51 -14.15 7.69
N GLY A 211 -26.00 -13.95 8.92
CA GLY A 211 -24.84 -14.68 9.42
C GLY A 211 -23.59 -14.49 8.55
N VAL A 212 -23.36 -13.26 8.11
CA VAL A 212 -22.24 -12.89 7.21
C VAL A 212 -21.43 -11.76 7.84
N ALA A 213 -20.11 -11.83 7.68
CA ALA A 213 -19.19 -10.76 8.06
C ALA A 213 -18.27 -10.37 6.91
N PHE A 214 -17.91 -9.08 6.87
CA PHE A 214 -16.91 -8.51 5.98
C PHE A 214 -15.78 -7.93 6.82
N ILE A 215 -14.57 -8.43 6.58
CA ILE A 215 -13.40 -8.13 7.42
C ILE A 215 -12.35 -7.50 6.52
N THR A 216 -12.05 -6.23 6.78
CA THR A 216 -11.06 -5.45 6.04
C THR A 216 -9.76 -5.43 6.83
N TYR A 217 -8.69 -6.00 6.29
CA TYR A 217 -7.35 -5.91 6.89
C TYR A 217 -6.60 -4.68 6.41
N VAL A 218 -5.63 -4.23 7.20
CA VAL A 218 -4.73 -3.12 6.79
C VAL A 218 -3.83 -3.55 5.64
N ASN A 219 -3.28 -4.76 5.71
CA ASN A 219 -2.37 -5.33 4.72
C ASN A 219 -3.07 -6.42 3.91
N GLN A 220 -2.82 -6.47 2.59
CA GLN A 220 -3.31 -7.55 1.72
C GLN A 220 -2.78 -8.91 2.14
N ALA A 221 -1.49 -9.02 2.51
CA ALA A 221 -0.88 -10.28 2.92
C ALA A 221 -1.60 -10.90 4.14
N ASN A 222 -2.08 -10.07 5.08
CA ASN A 222 -2.85 -10.56 6.23
C ASN A 222 -4.24 -11.05 5.82
N ALA A 223 -4.90 -10.40 4.85
CA ALA A 223 -6.15 -10.89 4.30
C ALA A 223 -6.00 -12.25 3.59
N GLU A 224 -4.96 -12.39 2.77
CA GLU A 224 -4.61 -13.66 2.10
C GLU A 224 -4.33 -14.76 3.13
N PHE A 225 -3.56 -14.45 4.16
CA PHE A 225 -3.21 -15.37 5.23
C PHE A 225 -4.43 -15.80 6.06
N ALA A 226 -5.21 -14.84 6.55
CA ALA A 226 -6.42 -15.08 7.33
C ALA A 226 -7.47 -15.89 6.55
N LYS A 227 -7.60 -15.63 5.24
CA LYS A 227 -8.54 -16.33 4.38
C LYS A 227 -8.22 -17.83 4.25
N GLU A 228 -6.96 -18.22 4.18
CA GLU A 228 -6.57 -19.65 4.19
C GLU A 228 -6.62 -20.26 5.59
N ALA A 229 -6.28 -19.49 6.63
CA ALA A 229 -6.27 -19.97 8.01
C ALA A 229 -7.67 -20.26 8.56
N MET A 230 -8.65 -19.40 8.24
CA MET A 230 -10.04 -19.50 8.72
C MET A 230 -10.96 -20.28 7.78
N ALA A 231 -10.49 -20.68 6.60
CA ALA A 231 -11.29 -21.49 5.67
C ALA A 231 -11.64 -22.84 6.29
N HIS A 232 -12.92 -23.22 6.25
CA HIS A 232 -13.44 -24.48 6.81
C HIS A 232 -13.23 -24.66 8.32
N GLN A 233 -12.88 -23.58 9.04
CA GLN A 233 -12.82 -23.59 10.49
C GLN A 233 -14.20 -23.40 11.10
N SER A 234 -14.26 -23.61 12.41
CA SER A 234 -15.36 -23.16 13.24
C SER A 234 -14.91 -22.00 14.12
N LEU A 235 -15.85 -21.11 14.48
CA LEU A 235 -15.64 -20.15 15.56
C LEU A 235 -15.90 -20.87 16.90
N ASP A 236 -16.85 -20.38 17.70
CA ASP A 236 -17.20 -20.92 19.02
C ASP A 236 -18.25 -22.04 18.94
N HIS A 237 -18.96 -22.17 17.81
CA HIS A 237 -19.98 -23.21 17.56
C HIS A 237 -19.49 -24.28 16.58
N GLU A 238 -20.31 -25.29 16.26
CA GLU A 238 -19.96 -26.38 15.34
C GLU A 238 -20.26 -26.05 13.86
N GLU A 239 -19.99 -24.82 13.46
CA GLU A 239 -20.18 -24.33 12.10
C GLU A 239 -18.95 -24.58 11.21
N VAL A 240 -19.18 -24.64 9.90
CA VAL A 240 -18.12 -24.68 8.89
C VAL A 240 -18.15 -23.39 8.09
N LEU A 241 -17.23 -22.49 8.42
CA LEU A 241 -17.15 -21.17 7.81
C LEU A 241 -16.86 -21.25 6.31
N ASN A 242 -17.58 -20.43 5.55
CA ASN A 242 -17.28 -20.20 4.14
C ASN A 242 -16.52 -18.88 3.96
N VAL A 243 -15.22 -18.97 3.76
CA VAL A 243 -14.34 -17.81 3.61
C VAL A 243 -14.00 -17.57 2.14
N ARG A 244 -14.25 -16.36 1.64
CA ARG A 244 -14.09 -15.96 0.23
C ARG A 244 -13.54 -14.55 0.10
N TRP A 245 -13.10 -14.19 -1.10
CA TRP A 245 -12.82 -12.79 -1.42
C TRP A 245 -14.12 -11.99 -1.46
N ALA A 246 -14.13 -10.81 -0.85
CA ALA A 246 -15.31 -9.97 -0.91
C ALA A 246 -15.39 -9.21 -2.25
N THR A 247 -16.61 -9.04 -2.74
CA THR A 247 -16.92 -8.14 -3.84
C THR A 247 -16.89 -6.69 -3.37
N ALA A 248 -16.89 -5.72 -4.29
CA ALA A 248 -17.01 -4.31 -3.91
C ALA A 248 -18.33 -4.08 -3.17
N ASP A 249 -18.28 -3.27 -2.10
CA ASP A 249 -19.48 -2.91 -1.34
C ASP A 249 -20.45 -2.15 -2.29
N PRO A 250 -21.72 -2.54 -2.40
CA PRO A 250 -22.68 -1.86 -3.27
C PRO A 250 -22.98 -0.43 -2.83
N ASN A 251 -22.66 -0.03 -1.60
CA ASN A 251 -22.91 1.34 -1.12
C ASN A 251 -21.92 2.35 -1.76
N PRO A 252 -22.40 3.37 -2.49
CA PRO A 252 -21.55 4.39 -3.11
C PRO A 252 -20.63 5.12 -2.11
N MET A 253 -21.09 5.37 -0.88
CA MET A 253 -20.26 6.03 0.14
C MET A 253 -19.09 5.15 0.60
N ALA A 254 -19.28 3.82 0.61
CA ALA A 254 -18.21 2.87 0.94
C ALA A 254 -17.19 2.80 -0.19
N GLN A 255 -17.64 2.78 -1.45
CA GLN A 255 -16.76 2.82 -2.63
C GLN A 255 -15.94 4.12 -2.68
N ALA A 256 -16.57 5.28 -2.45
CA ALA A 256 -15.86 6.56 -2.41
C ALA A 256 -14.79 6.61 -1.31
N ARG A 257 -15.06 6.00 -0.15
CA ARG A 257 -14.08 5.91 0.95
C ARG A 257 -12.91 5.01 0.58
N GLU A 258 -13.17 3.85 -0.02
CA GLU A 258 -12.13 2.93 -0.46
C GLU A 258 -11.28 3.56 -1.57
N ALA A 259 -11.92 4.22 -2.55
CA ALA A 259 -11.23 4.96 -3.61
C ALA A 259 -10.33 6.07 -3.03
N ARG A 260 -10.85 6.92 -2.14
CA ARG A 260 -10.07 7.96 -1.46
C ARG A 260 -8.87 7.37 -0.71
N LYS A 261 -9.03 6.21 -0.07
CA LYS A 261 -7.93 5.54 0.63
C LYS A 261 -6.89 4.99 -0.34
N ILE A 262 -7.31 4.41 -1.45
CA ILE A 262 -6.40 3.94 -2.51
C ILE A 262 -5.62 5.12 -3.10
N GLU A 263 -6.28 6.26 -3.32
CA GLU A 263 -5.65 7.50 -3.76
C GLU A 263 -4.64 8.05 -2.74
N GLU A 264 -4.97 8.04 -1.45
CA GLU A 264 -4.05 8.45 -0.37
C GLU A 264 -2.83 7.53 -0.30
N GLN A 265 -3.03 6.22 -0.37
CA GLN A 265 -1.94 5.24 -0.38
C GLN A 265 -1.07 5.36 -1.63
N ALA A 266 -1.68 5.64 -2.79
CA ALA A 266 -0.96 5.94 -4.02
C ALA A 266 -0.16 7.25 -3.90
N ALA A 267 -0.74 8.29 -3.29
CA ALA A 267 -0.07 9.55 -3.05
C ALA A 267 1.12 9.39 -2.10
N GLU A 268 1.00 8.60 -1.03
CA GLU A 268 2.12 8.28 -0.13
C GLU A 268 3.23 7.50 -0.85
N ALA A 269 2.86 6.52 -1.67
CA ALA A 269 3.82 5.77 -2.48
C ALA A 269 4.55 6.67 -3.50
N ILE A 270 3.83 7.60 -4.14
CA ILE A 270 4.40 8.59 -5.05
C ILE A 270 5.31 9.57 -4.30
N ARG A 271 4.90 10.08 -3.13
CA ARG A 271 5.75 10.94 -2.28
C ARG A 271 7.04 10.24 -1.88
N ARG A 272 6.99 8.95 -1.59
CA ARG A 272 8.18 8.15 -1.27
C ARG A 272 9.08 7.88 -2.48
N ALA A 273 8.51 7.82 -3.68
CA ALA A 273 9.25 7.57 -4.91
C ALA A 273 9.85 8.84 -5.53
N LEU A 274 9.22 10.00 -5.31
CA LEU A 274 9.72 11.28 -5.81
C LEU A 274 10.94 11.76 -5.01
N PRO A 275 11.89 12.48 -5.66
CA PRO A 275 13.01 13.10 -4.97
C PRO A 275 12.54 14.01 -3.83
N ALA A 276 13.25 13.97 -2.71
CA ALA A 276 12.89 14.75 -1.52
C ALA A 276 12.85 16.27 -1.79
N GLU A 277 13.70 16.76 -2.69
CA GLU A 277 13.70 18.16 -3.15
C GLU A 277 12.36 18.53 -3.80
N PHE A 278 11.86 17.69 -4.70
CA PHE A 278 10.60 17.91 -5.40
C PHE A 278 9.39 17.84 -4.46
N VAL A 279 9.42 16.93 -3.48
CA VAL A 279 8.38 16.87 -2.44
C VAL A 279 8.43 18.12 -1.54
N ALA A 280 9.63 18.58 -1.15
CA ALA A 280 9.81 19.78 -0.35
C ALA A 280 9.35 21.06 -1.07
N GLU A 281 9.52 21.12 -2.39
CA GLU A 281 8.99 22.20 -3.23
C GLU A 281 7.45 22.19 -3.27
N ILE A 282 6.83 21.02 -3.51
CA ILE A 282 5.37 20.86 -3.49
C ILE A 282 4.76 21.19 -2.11
N GLU A 283 5.41 20.74 -1.04
CA GLU A 283 4.97 21.01 0.34
C GLU A 283 5.30 22.44 0.81
N GLY A 284 5.97 23.25 -0.02
CA GLY A 284 6.39 24.60 0.32
C GLY A 284 7.36 24.66 1.51
N ARG A 285 7.95 23.52 1.88
CA ARG A 285 8.81 23.33 3.04
C ARG A 285 10.29 23.36 2.67
N ASP A 286 10.61 23.86 1.48
CA ASP A 286 11.98 24.01 1.05
C ASP A 286 12.67 25.19 1.78
N PRO A 287 13.60 24.91 2.72
CA PRO A 287 14.31 25.96 3.43
C PRO A 287 15.27 26.73 2.52
N GLU A 288 15.72 26.14 1.40
CA GLU A 288 16.55 26.82 0.42
C GLU A 288 15.71 27.73 -0.47
N ALA A 289 14.53 27.29 -0.92
CA ALA A 289 13.65 28.17 -1.70
C ALA A 289 13.25 29.41 -0.87
N ARG A 290 12.98 29.23 0.43
CA ARG A 290 12.66 30.36 1.32
C ARG A 290 13.88 31.25 1.59
N LYS A 291 15.09 30.68 1.70
CA LYS A 291 16.33 31.47 1.82
C LYS A 291 16.68 32.19 0.52
N ARG A 292 16.53 31.56 -0.63
CA ARG A 292 16.71 32.18 -1.96
C ARG A 292 15.73 33.32 -2.16
N ARG A 293 14.44 33.12 -1.86
CA ARG A 293 13.44 34.19 -1.84
C ARG A 293 13.82 35.33 -0.90
N LYS A 294 14.32 35.03 0.30
CA LYS A 294 14.75 36.05 1.27
C LYS A 294 15.99 36.82 0.79
N ILE A 295 16.93 36.16 0.12
CA ILE A 295 18.13 36.78 -0.49
C ILE A 295 17.77 37.61 -1.73
N GLU A 296 16.84 37.14 -2.56
CA GLU A 296 16.36 37.88 -3.74
C GLU A 296 15.53 39.10 -3.32
N SER A 297 14.69 38.95 -2.29
CA SER A 297 13.86 40.04 -1.74
C SER A 297 14.62 41.08 -0.95
N SER A 298 15.88 40.80 -0.56
CA SER A 298 16.68 41.74 0.21
C SER A 298 17.36 42.79 -0.66
N TYR A 299 17.40 42.62 -1.99
CA TYR A 299 17.98 43.56 -2.95
C TYR A 299 19.36 44.12 -2.55
N GLY A 300 20.13 43.37 -1.74
CA GLY A 300 21.44 43.80 -1.23
C GLY A 300 21.41 44.78 -0.05
N LEU A 301 20.26 45.10 0.54
CA LEU A 301 20.14 45.94 1.74
C LEU A 301 20.06 45.10 3.02
N GLU A 302 20.92 45.41 3.98
CA GLU A 302 21.01 44.68 5.25
C GLU A 302 19.74 44.92 6.10
N GLY A 303 18.95 43.87 6.32
CA GLY A 303 17.73 43.92 7.15
C GLY A 303 16.44 44.32 6.42
N TYR A 304 16.48 44.56 5.11
CA TYR A 304 15.28 44.84 4.31
C TYR A 304 14.73 43.54 3.70
N GLU A 305 13.44 43.26 3.89
CA GLU A 305 12.71 42.15 3.27
C GLU A 305 11.51 42.75 2.56
N ALA A 306 11.55 42.76 1.23
CA ALA A 306 10.46 43.34 0.43
C ALA A 306 9.17 42.53 0.62
N PRO A 307 8.03 43.17 0.97
CA PRO A 307 6.74 42.51 1.04
C PRO A 307 6.38 41.77 -0.26
N ASP A 308 5.72 40.62 -0.15
CA ASP A 308 5.39 39.75 -1.29
C ASP A 308 4.64 40.48 -2.41
N GLU A 309 3.74 41.40 -2.07
CA GLU A 309 2.99 42.22 -3.03
C GLU A 309 3.90 43.11 -3.89
N ILE A 310 5.04 43.56 -3.35
CA ILE A 310 5.99 44.46 -4.03
C ILE A 310 7.05 43.65 -4.79
N HIS A 311 7.48 42.51 -4.24
CA HIS A 311 8.47 41.64 -4.87
C HIS A 311 7.93 40.86 -6.07
N PHE A 312 6.63 40.51 -6.07
CA PHE A 312 5.95 39.83 -7.18
C PHE A 312 5.12 40.76 -8.07
N ALA A 313 5.13 42.07 -7.81
CA ALA A 313 4.50 43.06 -8.68
C ALA A 313 5.08 43.00 -10.10
N ARG A 314 4.21 43.05 -11.12
CA ARG A 314 4.59 43.11 -12.54
C ARG A 314 4.17 44.44 -13.14
N GLY A 315 5.05 45.05 -13.93
CA GLY A 315 4.79 46.32 -14.62
C GLY A 315 5.99 47.28 -14.59
N THR A 316 5.79 48.47 -15.12
CA THR A 316 6.85 49.50 -15.26
C THR A 316 7.46 49.94 -13.92
N GLN A 317 6.69 49.83 -12.84
CA GLN A 317 7.07 50.17 -11.47
C GLN A 317 7.48 48.95 -10.62
N ALA A 318 7.64 47.77 -11.22
CA ALA A 318 8.10 46.59 -10.51
C ALA A 318 9.52 46.80 -9.96
N VAL A 319 9.69 46.52 -8.66
CA VAL A 319 10.98 46.64 -7.96
C VAL A 319 11.87 45.42 -8.24
N ASN A 320 11.27 44.28 -8.61
CA ASN A 320 11.97 43.08 -9.03
C ASN A 320 12.39 43.17 -10.51
N PRO A 321 13.68 42.92 -10.86
CA PRO A 321 14.13 42.89 -12.26
C PRO A 321 13.32 41.94 -13.14
N LEU A 322 12.92 40.77 -12.62
CA LEU A 322 12.07 39.81 -13.36
C LEU A 322 10.64 40.31 -13.60
N GLY A 323 10.12 41.20 -12.73
CA GLY A 323 8.80 41.82 -12.88
C GLY A 323 8.79 42.98 -13.88
N ARG A 324 9.97 43.46 -14.27
CA ARG A 324 10.20 44.57 -15.21
C ARG A 324 10.53 44.09 -16.64
N GLU A 325 10.94 42.82 -16.81
CA GLU A 325 11.16 42.22 -18.13
C GLU A 325 9.89 42.33 -19.01
N GLY A 326 10.00 43.04 -20.14
CA GLY A 326 8.91 43.27 -21.09
C GLY A 326 8.08 44.54 -20.86
N PHE A 327 8.36 45.33 -19.81
CA PHE A 327 7.74 46.63 -19.53
C PHE A 327 8.79 47.76 -19.43
N GLU A 328 9.88 47.65 -20.19
CA GLU A 328 10.91 48.70 -20.23
C GLU A 328 10.36 49.96 -20.89
N VAL A 329 10.48 51.09 -20.19
CA VAL A 329 10.17 52.41 -20.73
C VAL A 329 11.38 52.84 -21.54
N GLU A 330 11.25 52.86 -22.87
CA GLU A 330 12.19 53.53 -23.77
C GLU A 330 12.35 54.98 -23.29
N TYR A 331 13.58 55.37 -22.96
CA TYR A 331 13.88 56.67 -22.35
C TYR A 331 13.69 57.76 -23.41
N GLN A 332 12.44 58.16 -23.63
CA GLN A 332 12.12 59.26 -24.52
C GLN A 332 12.50 60.57 -23.84
N GLU A 333 13.42 61.28 -24.47
CA GLU A 333 13.95 62.57 -24.11
C GLU A 333 12.85 63.52 -23.60
N ARG A 334 13.12 64.22 -22.50
CA ARG A 334 12.25 65.28 -21.98
C ARG A 334 12.09 66.37 -23.04
N PRO A 335 10.87 66.68 -23.52
CA PRO A 335 10.70 67.85 -24.37
C PRO A 335 10.74 69.12 -23.52
N MET A 336 11.61 70.06 -23.91
CA MET A 336 11.62 71.44 -23.42
C MET A 336 10.33 72.17 -23.84
N ILE A 337 9.91 73.13 -23.04
CA ILE A 337 8.73 73.98 -23.27
C ILE A 337 9.14 75.18 -24.14
N GLU A 338 8.56 75.33 -25.33
CA GLU A 338 8.47 76.63 -26.02
C GLU A 338 7.30 76.70 -27.03
N ASN A 339 6.34 77.58 -26.71
CA ASN A 339 5.37 78.36 -27.51
C ASN A 339 5.02 78.02 -28.98
N GLY A 340 3.71 78.10 -29.29
CA GLY A 340 3.22 78.85 -30.48
C GLY A 340 2.30 78.15 -31.49
N GLU A 341 1.01 78.49 -31.44
CA GLU A 341 0.02 78.66 -32.55
C GLU A 341 -0.41 77.53 -33.53
N SER A 342 -1.70 77.17 -33.38
CA SER A 342 -2.81 77.01 -34.37
C SER A 342 -2.61 76.37 -35.75
N GLY A 343 -3.48 75.39 -36.06
CA GLY A 343 -3.92 75.05 -37.43
C GLY A 343 -4.68 73.72 -37.56
N GLU A 344 -6.01 73.77 -37.66
CA GLU A 344 -6.93 72.71 -38.17
C GLU A 344 -6.63 72.34 -39.65
N PRO A 345 -7.13 71.24 -40.31
CA PRO A 345 -8.52 70.70 -40.26
C PRO A 345 -8.67 69.14 -40.51
N PRO A 346 -9.89 68.58 -40.74
CA PRO A 346 -10.25 67.17 -40.47
C PRO A 346 -10.53 66.28 -41.71
N ALA A 347 -10.66 64.95 -41.52
CA ALA A 347 -11.58 64.00 -42.20
C ALA A 347 -11.35 62.55 -41.68
N GLN A 348 -12.32 61.91 -41.02
CA GLN A 348 -13.15 60.75 -41.47
C GLN A 348 -12.34 59.54 -42.02
N VAL A 349 -12.52 58.28 -41.60
CA VAL A 349 -13.70 57.41 -41.78
C VAL A 349 -13.62 56.15 -40.85
N GLU A 350 -14.77 55.77 -40.30
CA GLU A 350 -15.31 54.46 -39.81
C GLU A 350 -14.44 53.40 -39.10
N GLU A 351 -14.93 52.96 -37.92
CA GLU A 351 -14.97 51.53 -37.59
C GLU A 351 -16.17 51.17 -36.70
N GLN A 352 -16.94 50.17 -37.15
CA GLN A 352 -18.15 49.61 -36.54
C GLN A 352 -17.81 48.61 -35.42
N GLN A 353 -18.57 48.64 -34.32
CA GLN A 353 -18.79 47.45 -33.49
C GLN A 353 -19.91 46.58 -34.10
N PRO A 354 -19.87 45.24 -33.91
CA PRO A 354 -20.71 44.67 -32.86
C PRO A 354 -20.14 43.44 -32.11
N GLN A 355 -20.45 43.43 -30.80
CA GLN A 355 -20.76 42.35 -29.83
C GLN A 355 -20.18 40.91 -29.89
N PRO A 356 -20.03 40.25 -28.71
CA PRO A 356 -19.31 39.00 -28.53
C PRO A 356 -20.16 37.75 -28.82
N GLN A 357 -19.55 36.73 -29.42
CA GLN A 357 -20.13 35.38 -29.54
C GLN A 357 -19.48 34.42 -28.54
N GLN A 358 -20.35 33.78 -27.76
CA GLN A 358 -20.08 32.60 -26.94
C GLN A 358 -19.64 31.44 -27.84
N GLU A 359 -18.51 30.82 -27.51
CA GLU A 359 -18.21 29.46 -27.95
C GLU A 359 -18.10 28.50 -26.76
N THR A 360 -18.84 27.42 -26.93
CA THR A 360 -19.04 26.27 -26.08
C THR A 360 -17.88 25.28 -26.19
N GLY A 361 -17.51 24.67 -25.05
CA GLY A 361 -17.17 23.25 -25.01
C GLY A 361 -15.75 22.83 -25.41
N GLY A 362 -14.73 23.45 -24.81
CA GLY A 362 -13.37 22.91 -24.76
C GLY A 362 -12.81 23.04 -23.35
N ILE A 363 -12.24 21.97 -22.81
CA ILE A 363 -11.82 21.86 -21.39
C ILE A 363 -10.67 22.83 -21.04
N PHE A 364 -10.05 23.46 -22.05
CA PHE A 364 -8.91 24.34 -21.89
C PHE A 364 -9.16 25.71 -22.55
N SER A 365 -8.95 26.77 -21.77
CA SER A 365 -8.99 28.15 -22.23
C SER A 365 -7.91 28.45 -23.30
N GLY A 366 -8.17 29.41 -24.20
CA GLY A 366 -7.22 29.78 -25.27
C GLY A 366 -5.82 30.18 -24.76
N SER A 367 -5.73 30.71 -23.54
CA SER A 367 -4.45 31.03 -22.89
C SER A 367 -3.65 29.78 -22.51
N THR A 368 -4.32 28.69 -22.10
CA THR A 368 -3.66 27.41 -21.78
C THR A 368 -3.13 26.69 -23.02
N LEU A 369 -3.83 26.78 -24.17
CA LEU A 369 -3.34 26.23 -25.44
C LEU A 369 -2.14 27.01 -26.01
N ALA A 370 -2.11 28.34 -25.83
CA ALA A 370 -0.97 29.16 -26.24
C ALA A 370 0.29 28.85 -25.40
N ALA A 371 0.13 28.54 -24.10
CA ALA A 371 1.22 28.14 -23.23
C ALA A 371 1.80 26.75 -23.61
N LEU A 372 0.93 25.78 -23.94
CA LEU A 372 1.34 24.45 -24.41
C LEU A 372 2.08 24.48 -25.74
N ASN A 373 1.66 25.33 -26.69
CA ASN A 373 2.36 25.48 -27.97
C ASN A 373 3.73 26.18 -27.85
N LYS A 374 3.92 27.04 -26.84
CA LYS A 374 5.23 27.63 -26.51
C LYS A 374 6.17 26.63 -25.83
N ALA A 375 5.62 25.73 -25.02
CA ALA A 375 6.37 24.61 -24.44
C ALA A 375 6.53 23.50 -25.51
N LYS A 376 7.48 23.66 -26.44
CA LYS A 376 7.90 22.60 -27.37
C LYS A 376 8.50 21.42 -26.58
N VAL A 377 7.63 20.57 -26.02
CA VAL A 377 8.00 19.28 -25.45
C VAL A 377 8.10 18.31 -26.62
N SER A 378 9.34 18.05 -27.06
CA SER A 378 9.63 16.97 -27.98
C SER A 378 9.47 15.62 -27.24
N VAL A 379 8.30 15.01 -27.35
CA VAL A 379 8.14 13.59 -26.99
C VAL A 379 8.71 12.78 -28.16
N ALA A 380 9.87 12.15 -27.97
CA ALA A 380 10.43 11.23 -28.94
C ALA A 380 9.50 10.02 -29.09
N SER A 381 8.74 9.96 -30.18
CA SER A 381 8.02 8.76 -30.59
C SER A 381 9.03 7.69 -30.99
N LYS A 382 9.17 6.65 -30.17
CA LYS A 382 9.97 5.46 -30.47
C LYS A 382 9.43 4.82 -31.76
N PRO A 383 10.26 4.49 -32.76
CA PRO A 383 9.77 3.88 -34.00
C PRO A 383 9.18 2.49 -33.73
N LYS A 384 8.01 2.24 -34.32
CA LYS A 384 7.31 0.95 -34.34
C LYS A 384 8.21 -0.08 -35.02
N ALA A 385 8.62 -1.11 -34.27
CA ALA A 385 9.32 -2.24 -34.85
C ALA A 385 8.40 -2.95 -35.87
N ALA A 386 8.92 -3.21 -37.06
CA ALA A 386 8.24 -3.94 -38.11
C ALA A 386 7.90 -5.36 -37.64
N ALA A 387 6.66 -5.79 -37.88
CA ALA A 387 6.24 -7.16 -37.66
C ALA A 387 6.99 -8.07 -38.61
N THR A 388 7.76 -9.01 -38.07
CA THR A 388 8.35 -10.11 -38.82
C THR A 388 7.24 -11.08 -39.21
N THR A 389 6.98 -11.16 -40.51
CA THR A 389 6.14 -12.18 -41.15
C THR A 389 6.81 -13.55 -41.02
N GLY A 390 6.27 -14.40 -40.14
CA GLY A 390 6.54 -15.83 -40.08
C GLY A 390 5.27 -16.62 -40.43
N PRO A 391 5.38 -17.84 -41.00
CA PRO A 391 4.33 -18.44 -41.81
C PRO A 391 3.14 -18.93 -40.98
N LEU A 392 1.95 -18.52 -41.43
CA LEU A 392 0.65 -19.03 -41.00
C LEU A 392 0.54 -20.52 -41.34
N VAL A 393 0.53 -21.35 -40.31
CA VAL A 393 0.11 -22.75 -40.41
C VAL A 393 -1.42 -22.76 -40.53
N ALA A 394 -1.91 -22.98 -41.74
CA ALA A 394 -3.31 -23.24 -42.02
C ALA A 394 -3.66 -24.63 -41.47
N TYR A 395 -4.46 -24.70 -40.40
CA TYR A 395 -5.12 -25.94 -40.02
C TYR A 395 -6.39 -26.07 -40.87
N GLY A 396 -6.26 -26.92 -41.89
CA GLY A 396 -7.34 -27.35 -42.75
C GLY A 396 -8.39 -28.15 -41.99
N SER A 397 -9.63 -27.87 -42.36
CA SER A 397 -10.82 -28.67 -42.11
C SER A 397 -10.56 -30.15 -42.44
N ASP A 398 -10.59 -31.02 -41.43
CA ASP A 398 -10.59 -32.47 -41.63
C ASP A 398 -12.02 -32.97 -41.58
N SER A 399 -12.48 -33.44 -42.72
CA SER A 399 -13.80 -34.01 -42.98
C SER A 399 -13.79 -35.49 -42.65
N ASP A 400 -14.81 -35.94 -41.93
CA ASP A 400 -15.25 -37.34 -41.84
C ASP A 400 -15.10 -38.06 -43.19
N SER A 401 -14.39 -39.19 -43.19
CA SER A 401 -14.53 -40.26 -44.17
C SER A 401 -14.49 -41.59 -43.43
N ASP A 402 -15.67 -42.21 -43.38
CA ASP A 402 -15.86 -43.65 -43.27
C ASP A 402 -14.99 -44.40 -44.30
N ASP A 403 -14.36 -45.51 -43.90
CA ASP A 403 -14.48 -46.84 -44.52
C ASP A 403 -13.34 -47.79 -44.12
N GLU A 404 -13.75 -49.04 -43.84
CA GLU A 404 -13.04 -50.33 -43.66
C GLU A 404 -12.26 -50.65 -42.37
#